data_AF-A0A976K9C9-F1
#
_entry.id   AF-A0A976K9C9-F1
#
_cell.length_a   1.000
_cell.length_b   1.000
_cell.length_c   1.000
_cell.angle_alpha   90.00
_cell.angle_beta   90.00
_cell.angle_gamma   90.00
#
_symmetry.space_group_name_H-M   'P 1'
#
loop_
_entity.id
_entity.type
_entity.pdbx_description
1 polymer ?
#
loop_
_entity_poly.entity_id
_entity_poly.type
_entity_poly.pdbx_seq_one_letter_code
_entity_poly.pdbx_strand_id
1 'polypeptide(L)'
;MTGTILLLAGSLAAWASPVGLGVSLKVKPSSEAGGVYTVTAVITDLENEEVLSAPTIHLPKGEWGEVQSGTMGEEVLRFRVLVSDDESETTYEVERTREDEVVASRKATISLER
;
A
#
# COMPACT_ATOMS: atom_id res chain seq x y z
N MET A 1 -17.20 -4.11 -14.70
CA MET A 1 -17.63 -4.01 -13.29
C MET A 1 -16.65 -3.08 -12.59
N THR A 2 -17.13 -1.98 -12.00
CA THR A 2 -16.28 -0.93 -11.43
C THR A 2 -16.40 -1.02 -9.91
N GLY A 3 -15.59 -1.88 -9.28
CA GLY A 3 -15.47 -1.90 -7.83
C GLY A 3 -14.63 -0.70 -7.37
N THR A 4 -15.22 0.18 -6.57
CA THR A 4 -14.44 1.09 -5.72
C THR A 4 -14.56 0.53 -4.32
N ILE A 5 -13.53 -0.19 -3.87
CA ILE A 5 -13.48 -0.69 -2.50
C ILE A 5 -12.82 0.40 -1.66
N LEU A 6 -13.61 1.08 -0.83
CA LEU A 6 -13.11 2.01 0.18
C LEU A 6 -12.81 1.20 1.44
N LEU A 7 -11.57 0.72 1.58
CA LEU A 7 -11.17 -0.08 2.74
C LEU A 7 -10.77 0.83 3.89
N LEU A 8 -11.71 1.13 4.77
CA LEU A 8 -11.41 1.60 6.12
C LEU A 8 -10.88 0.39 6.90
N ALA A 9 -9.57 0.18 6.87
CA ALA A 9 -8.94 -0.95 7.57
C ALA A 9 -9.11 -0.79 9.09
N GLY A 10 -10.14 -1.45 9.63
CA GLY A 10 -10.30 -1.78 11.04
C GLY A 10 -9.33 -2.91 11.44
N SER A 11 -8.54 -2.63 12.48
CA SER A 11 -7.55 -3.47 13.17
C SER A 11 -7.80 -4.98 13.20
N LEU A 12 -6.76 -5.80 12.97
CA LEU A 12 -6.42 -6.98 13.80
C LEU A 12 -4.92 -7.37 13.70
N ALA A 13 -4.34 -7.73 14.85
CA ALA A 13 -2.96 -8.15 15.17
C ALA A 13 -1.89 -7.04 15.27
N ALA A 14 -1.78 -6.44 16.45
CA ALA A 14 -0.74 -5.47 16.82
C ALA A 14 0.45 -6.15 17.51
N TRP A 15 1.56 -6.28 16.79
CA TRP A 15 2.89 -6.31 17.41
C TRP A 15 3.70 -5.15 16.83
N ALA A 16 3.83 -4.10 17.66
CA ALA A 16 4.68 -2.92 17.57
C ALA A 16 4.74 -2.16 16.22
N SER A 17 4.06 -1.01 16.14
CA SER A 17 4.53 0.15 15.35
C SER A 17 3.86 1.43 15.90
N PRO A 18 4.57 2.57 16.00
CA PRO A 18 3.93 3.84 16.32
C PRO A 18 2.88 4.13 15.23
N VAL A 19 1.64 4.27 15.68
CA VAL A 19 0.45 4.41 14.85
C VAL A 19 0.43 5.83 14.28
N GLY A 20 0.90 5.99 13.04
CA GLY A 20 0.89 7.29 12.35
C GLY A 20 0.55 7.24 10.86
N LEU A 21 0.42 6.06 10.25
CA LEU A 21 0.14 5.94 8.80
C LEU A 21 -1.24 5.32 8.51
N GLY A 22 -2.01 6.00 7.67
CA GLY A 22 -3.24 5.53 7.03
C GLY A 22 -2.96 5.11 5.60
N VAL A 23 -3.56 4.02 5.15
CA VAL A 23 -3.40 3.56 3.76
C VAL A 23 -4.76 3.17 3.21
N SER A 24 -5.15 3.82 2.12
CA SER A 24 -6.33 3.43 1.31
C SER A 24 -5.85 2.86 -0.01
N LEU A 25 -6.38 1.71 -0.41
CA LEU A 25 -5.99 1.03 -1.65
C LEU A 25 -7.16 0.91 -2.61
N LYS A 26 -6.84 1.07 -3.89
CA LYS A 26 -7.72 0.77 -5.01
C LYS A 26 -7.00 -0.17 -5.96
N VAL A 27 -7.47 -1.40 -6.01
CA VAL A 27 -6.92 -2.47 -6.86
C VAL A 27 -7.84 -2.66 -8.06
N LYS A 28 -7.27 -2.67 -9.27
CA LYS A 28 -8.02 -2.89 -10.50
C LYS A 28 -7.23 -3.80 -11.45
N PRO A 29 -7.87 -4.74 -12.16
CA PRO A 29 -7.23 -5.37 -13.30
C PRO A 29 -6.88 -4.31 -14.34
N SER A 30 -5.67 -4.38 -14.88
CA SER A 30 -5.25 -3.56 -16.02
C SER A 30 -5.96 -4.03 -17.28
N SER A 31 -6.19 -3.11 -18.22
CA SER A 31 -6.69 -3.45 -19.57
C SER A 31 -5.64 -4.13 -20.43
N GLU A 32 -4.38 -4.17 -19.98
CA GLU A 32 -3.30 -4.90 -20.64
C GLU A 32 -3.45 -6.41 -20.41
N ALA A 33 -3.32 -7.18 -21.49
CA ALA A 33 -3.42 -8.63 -21.42
C ALA A 33 -2.35 -9.22 -20.49
N GLY A 34 -2.73 -10.19 -19.64
CA GLY A 34 -1.75 -11.01 -18.90
C GLY A 34 -1.78 -10.96 -17.37
N GLY A 35 -2.89 -10.60 -16.72
CA GLY A 35 -2.99 -10.67 -15.25
C GLY A 35 -2.21 -9.56 -14.53
N VAL A 36 -2.07 -8.41 -15.18
CA VAL A 36 -1.50 -7.19 -14.60
C VAL A 36 -2.59 -6.42 -13.84
N TYR A 37 -2.24 -5.87 -12.69
CA TYR A 37 -3.08 -5.03 -11.85
C TYR A 37 -2.53 -3.62 -11.78
N THR A 38 -3.43 -2.66 -11.79
CA THR A 38 -3.17 -1.28 -11.40
C THR A 38 -3.61 -1.12 -9.96
N VAL A 39 -2.65 -0.85 -9.07
CA VAL A 39 -2.90 -0.54 -7.67
C VAL A 39 -2.59 0.93 -7.43
N THR A 40 -3.60 1.68 -7.01
CA THR A 40 -3.44 3.05 -6.53
C THR A 40 -3.54 3.05 -5.01
N ALA A 41 -2.55 3.62 -4.33
CA ALA A 41 -2.59 3.84 -2.89
C ALA A 41 -2.74 5.33 -2.57
N VAL A 42 -3.32 5.63 -1.42
CA VAL A 42 -3.24 6.93 -0.76
C VAL A 42 -2.68 6.68 0.63
N ILE A 43 -1.50 7.24 0.89
CA ILE A 43 -0.77 7.10 2.14
C ILE A 43 -0.88 8.43 2.88
N THR A 44 -1.41 8.36 4.11
CA THR A 44 -1.78 9.52 4.92
C THR A 44 -1.04 9.46 6.25
N ASP A 45 -0.52 10.58 6.72
CA ASP A 45 -0.12 10.79 8.10
C ASP A 45 -1.39 11.03 8.92
N LEU A 46 -1.72 10.10 9.82
CA LEU A 46 -2.93 10.16 10.64
C LEU A 46 -2.80 11.13 11.81
N GLU A 47 -1.57 11.47 12.22
CA GLU A 47 -1.34 12.42 13.31
C GLU A 47 -1.56 13.85 12.81
N ASN A 48 -1.13 14.13 11.58
CA ASN A 48 -1.21 15.44 10.94
C ASN A 48 -2.38 15.56 9.94
N GLU A 49 -3.13 14.49 9.71
CA GLU A 49 -4.21 14.40 8.72
C GLU A 49 -3.78 14.78 7.28
N GLU A 50 -2.51 14.51 6.94
CA GLU A 50 -1.87 14.94 5.69
C GLU A 50 -1.66 13.77 4.73
N VAL A 51 -1.91 13.98 3.42
CA VAL A 51 -1.55 12.98 2.40
C VAL A 51 -0.05 13.07 2.12
N LEU A 52 0.70 12.03 2.49
CA LEU A 52 2.14 11.93 2.25
C LEU A 52 2.47 11.54 0.81
N SER A 53 1.68 10.62 0.23
CA SER A 53 1.92 10.11 -1.13
C SER A 53 0.69 9.42 -1.70
N ALA A 54 0.59 9.39 -3.03
CA ALA A 54 -0.48 8.71 -3.75
C ALA A 54 0.04 7.88 -4.94
N PRO A 55 0.86 6.85 -4.71
CA PRO A 55 1.48 6.11 -5.79
C PRO A 55 0.48 5.27 -6.58
N THR A 56 0.77 5.07 -7.87
CA THR A 56 0.12 4.07 -8.71
C THR A 56 1.17 3.10 -9.24
N ILE A 57 0.97 1.81 -9.00
CA ILE A 57 1.85 0.72 -9.43
C ILE A 57 1.10 -0.18 -10.41
N HIS A 58 1.77 -0.55 -11.50
CA HIS A 58 1.35 -1.62 -12.39
C HIS A 58 2.19 -2.86 -12.06
N LEU A 59 1.56 -3.95 -11.61
CA LEU A 59 2.26 -5.18 -11.25
C LEU A 59 1.54 -6.42 -11.78
N PRO A 60 2.25 -7.47 -12.19
CA PRO A 60 1.63 -8.77 -12.40
C PRO A 60 1.15 -9.36 -11.07
N LYS A 61 0.10 -10.19 -11.10
CA LYS A 61 -0.30 -10.98 -9.92
C LYS A 61 0.79 -11.97 -9.52
N GLY A 62 0.83 -12.31 -8.24
CA GLY A 62 1.84 -13.20 -7.65
C GLY A 62 3.20 -12.53 -7.41
N GLU A 63 3.38 -11.27 -7.84
CA GLU A 63 4.65 -10.55 -7.70
C GLU A 63 4.50 -9.26 -6.90
N TRP A 64 5.58 -8.88 -6.20
CA TRP A 64 5.63 -7.61 -5.49
C TRP A 64 5.89 -6.46 -6.46
N GLY A 65 5.04 -5.44 -6.42
CA GLY A 65 5.32 -4.12 -6.92
C GLY A 65 5.86 -3.22 -5.81
N GLU A 66 6.80 -2.34 -6.13
CA GLU A 66 7.40 -1.39 -5.19
C GLU A 66 7.57 -0.01 -5.82
N VAL A 67 7.38 1.02 -5.01
CA VAL A 67 7.72 2.40 -5.33
C VAL A 67 8.28 3.08 -4.10
N GLN A 68 9.22 3.98 -4.32
CA GLN A 68 9.82 4.78 -3.27
C GLN A 68 9.72 6.26 -3.65
N SER A 69 9.36 7.10 -2.70
CA SER A 69 9.41 8.57 -2.84
C SER A 69 10.30 9.17 -1.76
N GLY A 70 10.95 10.30 -2.09
CA GLY A 70 11.85 11.02 -1.19
C GLY A 70 13.33 10.76 -1.46
N THR A 71 14.18 11.44 -0.69
CA THR A 71 15.64 11.37 -0.82
C THR A 71 16.19 10.45 0.27
N MET A 72 17.02 9.49 -0.13
CA MET A 72 17.73 8.61 0.79
C MET A 72 18.59 9.43 1.76
N GLY A 73 18.51 9.13 3.06
CA GLY A 73 19.19 9.88 4.13
C GLY A 73 18.44 11.08 4.70
N GLU A 74 17.31 11.51 4.12
CA GLU A 74 16.46 12.59 4.67
C GLU A 74 15.12 12.03 5.13
N GLU A 75 14.21 11.81 4.17
CA GLU A 75 12.93 11.19 4.41
C GLU A 75 12.55 10.36 3.18
N VAL A 76 12.27 9.08 3.42
CA VAL A 76 11.94 8.10 2.40
C VAL A 76 10.64 7.44 2.77
N LEU A 77 9.71 7.40 1.81
CA LEU A 77 8.50 6.59 1.91
C LEU A 77 8.59 5.46 0.89
N ARG A 78 8.65 4.22 1.37
CA ARG A 78 8.60 3.01 0.56
C ARG A 78 7.20 2.41 0.64
N PHE A 79 6.60 2.14 -0.52
CA PHE A 79 5.32 1.45 -0.64
C PHE A 79 5.50 0.19 -1.48
N ARG A 80 5.07 -0.95 -0.94
CA ARG A 80 5.11 -2.26 -1.60
C ARG A 80 3.72 -2.85 -1.60
N VAL A 81 3.36 -3.54 -2.67
CA VAL A 81 2.07 -4.23 -2.76
C VAL A 81 2.18 -5.52 -3.57
N LEU A 82 1.40 -6.51 -3.18
CA LEU A 82 1.26 -7.82 -3.82
C LEU A 82 -0.23 -8.11 -3.99
N VAL A 83 -0.63 -8.47 -5.20
CA VAL A 83 -1.93 -9.10 -5.46
C VAL A 83 -1.70 -10.61 -5.59
N SER A 84 -2.40 -11.41 -4.78
CA SER A 84 -2.27 -12.88 -4.78
C SER A 84 -2.57 -13.51 -6.16
N ASP A 85 -1.94 -14.66 -6.45
CA ASP A 85 -2.12 -15.40 -7.70
C ASP A 85 -3.57 -15.82 -7.98
N ASP A 86 -4.28 -16.21 -6.93
CA ASP A 86 -5.69 -16.60 -6.97
C ASP A 86 -6.66 -15.41 -6.85
N GLU A 87 -6.10 -14.21 -6.66
CA GLU A 87 -6.79 -12.91 -6.64
C GLU A 87 -7.83 -12.79 -5.52
N SER A 88 -7.66 -13.55 -4.43
CA SER A 88 -8.52 -13.46 -3.24
C SER A 88 -8.08 -12.40 -2.26
N GLU A 89 -6.82 -11.99 -2.30
CA GLU A 89 -6.24 -11.03 -1.36
C GLU A 89 -5.17 -10.12 -1.98
N THR A 90 -4.95 -8.99 -1.32
CA THR A 90 -3.87 -8.05 -1.57
C THR A 90 -3.15 -7.73 -0.27
N THR A 91 -1.83 -7.85 -0.27
CA THR A 91 -0.97 -7.45 0.85
C THR A 91 -0.21 -6.19 0.50
N TYR A 92 -0.16 -5.23 1.41
CA TYR A 92 0.68 -4.05 1.26
C TYR A 92 1.59 -3.84 2.47
N GLU A 93 2.70 -3.16 2.21
CA GLU A 93 3.67 -2.71 3.20
C GLU A 93 4.02 -1.25 2.91
N VAL A 94 4.03 -0.42 3.94
CA VAL A 94 4.44 0.98 3.87
C VAL A 94 5.46 1.23 4.96
N GLU A 95 6.55 1.87 4.60
CA GLU A 95 7.63 2.23 5.51
C GLU A 95 8.00 3.69 5.27
N ARG A 96 7.97 4.50 6.34
CA ARG A 96 8.52 5.85 6.37
C ARG A 96 9.81 5.81 7.16
N THR A 97 10.88 6.22 6.52
CA THR A 97 12.22 6.31 7.09
C THR A 97 12.62 7.78 7.16
N ARG A 98 13.22 8.23 8.26
CA ARG A 98 13.85 9.55 8.39
C ARG A 98 15.26 9.36 8.91
N GLU A 99 16.25 10.00 8.27
CA GLU A 99 17.67 9.85 8.64
C GLU A 99 18.10 8.37 8.75
N ASP A 100 17.63 7.55 7.81
CA ASP A 100 17.84 6.09 7.74
C ASP A 100 17.25 5.25 8.91
N GLU A 101 16.45 5.87 9.79
CA GLU A 101 15.67 5.19 10.83
C GLU A 101 14.20 5.03 10.41
N VAL A 102 13.63 3.83 10.60
CA VAL A 102 12.20 3.59 10.35
C VAL A 102 11.37 4.27 11.43
N VAL A 103 10.77 5.40 11.08
CA VAL A 103 9.94 6.20 12.00
C VAL A 103 8.47 5.77 12.00
N ALA A 104 7.99 5.15 10.92
CA ALA A 104 6.66 4.57 10.88
C ALA A 104 6.60 3.39 9.89
N SER A 105 5.84 2.35 10.24
CA SER A 105 5.60 1.21 9.35
C SER A 105 4.17 0.72 9.47
N ARG A 106 3.62 0.23 8.35
CA ARG A 106 2.30 -0.40 8.31
C ARG A 106 2.29 -1.53 7.30
N LYS A 107 1.83 -2.70 7.73
CA LYS A 107 1.58 -3.85 6.87
C LYS A 107 0.17 -4.36 7.09
N ALA A 108 -0.54 -4.71 6.02
CA ALA A 108 -1.81 -5.43 6.13
C ALA A 108 -2.09 -6.27 4.89
N THR A 109 -2.93 -7.28 5.08
CA THR A 109 -3.53 -8.10 4.02
C THR A 109 -5.03 -7.86 4.02
N ILE A 110 -5.61 -7.71 2.83
CA ILE A 110 -7.03 -7.42 2.65
C ILE A 110 -7.60 -8.37 1.61
N SER A 111 -8.74 -8.97 1.93
CA SER A 111 -9.50 -9.79 0.97
C SER A 111 -10.08 -8.90 -0.14
N LEU A 112 -9.93 -9.35 -1.38
CA LEU A 112 -10.55 -8.75 -2.54
C LEU A 112 -11.96 -9.34 -2.69
N GLU A 113 -12.98 -8.53 -2.42
CA GLU A 113 -14.36 -8.94 -2.68
C GLU A 113 -14.59 -8.97 -4.21
N ARG A 114 -15.03 -10.13 -4.72
CA ARG A 114 -15.35 -10.37 -6.13
C ARG A 114 -16.79 -10.00 -6.47
#